data_AF-X1K5Y4-F1
#
_entry.id   AF-X1K5Y4-F1
#
_cell.length_a   1.000
_cell.length_b   1.000
_cell.length_c   1.000
_cell.angle_alpha   90.00
_cell.angle_beta   90.00
_cell.angle_gamma   90.00
#
_symmetry.space_group_name_H-M   'P 1'
#
loop_
_entity.id
_entity.type
_entity.pdbx_description
1 polymer ?
#
loop_
_entity_poly.entity_id
_entity_poly.type
_entity_poly.pdbx_seq_one_letter_code
_entity_poly.pdbx_strand_id
1 'polypeptide(L)'
;FIDPETEGNRLRLTADISVDSLSLTTSTSDPTVIELGFGQSQTARKDGTTPASLESGSDLRETVGRLSEDATFTVTMDGGSAVDVLIRARATEVGQDDTAGSKTIIDLVNIVSRAVTDAGLGDDLEVGSQGNHLVLTSKDGTTGFTVTATGTAITELGFAALQTANSDDLVIYISDGSNPYYIDLDGATNVGQVIDLITGQTGGSGSVDDTLVPGDVIVEINGYGTALKFTDNTFQTDSAGDP
;
A
#
# COMPACT_ATOMS: atom_id res chain seq x y z
N PHE A 1 28.57 -21.07 -25.44
CA PHE A 1 27.73 -22.12 -24.85
C PHE A 1 26.39 -21.47 -24.55
N ILE A 2 25.30 -22.05 -25.04
CA ILE A 2 23.94 -21.57 -24.82
C ILE A 2 23.56 -21.87 -23.37
N ASP A 3 23.06 -20.85 -22.66
CA ASP A 3 22.41 -20.91 -21.34
C ASP A 3 20.96 -21.43 -21.51
N PRO A 4 20.42 -22.23 -20.58
CA PRO A 4 19.25 -21.71 -19.87
C PRO A 4 19.04 -22.19 -18.42
N GLU A 5 18.44 -21.27 -17.65
CA GLU A 5 17.46 -21.44 -16.57
C GLU A 5 17.96 -21.72 -15.14
N THR A 6 17.76 -20.70 -14.30
CA THR A 6 17.69 -20.73 -12.84
C THR A 6 16.97 -21.99 -12.35
N GLU A 7 17.68 -22.90 -11.68
CA GLU A 7 17.05 -23.95 -10.88
C GLU A 7 16.13 -23.27 -9.86
N GLY A 8 14.84 -23.58 -9.92
CA GLY A 8 13.79 -22.93 -9.14
C GLY A 8 14.02 -22.98 -7.63
N ASN A 9 13.18 -22.27 -6.88
CA ASN A 9 13.34 -22.09 -5.44
C ASN A 9 12.91 -23.35 -4.66
N ARG A 10 13.54 -24.51 -4.89
CA ARG A 10 13.12 -25.83 -4.37
C ARG A 10 13.91 -26.25 -3.14
N LEU A 11 13.25 -26.99 -2.25
CA LEU A 11 13.91 -27.57 -1.07
C LEU A 11 14.38 -28.99 -1.34
N ARG A 12 15.59 -29.30 -0.89
CA ARG A 12 16.12 -30.67 -0.87
C ARG A 12 16.52 -31.08 0.54
N LEU A 13 15.92 -32.17 1.02
CA LEU A 13 16.34 -32.87 2.23
C LEU A 13 17.31 -33.97 1.84
N THR A 14 18.52 -33.97 2.38
CA THR A 14 19.53 -35.00 2.13
C THR A 14 19.89 -35.67 3.45
N ALA A 15 19.70 -36.98 3.52
CA ALA A 15 20.08 -37.75 4.70
C ALA A 15 21.61 -37.88 4.80
N ASP A 16 22.11 -38.19 5.99
CA ASP A 16 23.50 -38.61 6.14
C ASP A 16 23.79 -39.88 5.32
N ILE A 17 25.04 -40.06 4.87
CA ILE A 17 25.42 -41.20 4.04
C ILE A 17 25.23 -42.56 4.75
N SER A 18 25.15 -42.59 6.08
CA SER A 18 24.85 -43.79 6.86
C SER A 18 23.37 -44.20 6.82
N VAL A 19 22.48 -43.36 6.31
CA VAL A 19 21.04 -43.62 6.23
C VAL A 19 20.68 -44.27 4.88
N ASP A 20 20.09 -45.47 4.93
CA ASP A 20 19.74 -46.23 3.73
C ASP A 20 18.42 -45.76 3.07
N SER A 21 17.49 -45.20 3.85
CA SER A 21 16.25 -44.62 3.33
C SER A 21 15.76 -43.43 4.13
N LEU A 22 15.23 -42.44 3.43
CA LEU A 22 14.56 -41.27 3.99
C LEU A 22 13.10 -41.27 3.53
N SER A 23 12.16 -41.28 4.47
CA SER A 23 10.74 -41.24 4.18
C SER A 23 10.10 -40.02 4.84
N LEU A 24 9.24 -39.34 4.11
CA LEU A 24 8.43 -38.20 4.57
C LEU A 24 6.97 -38.53 4.32
N THR A 25 6.13 -38.45 5.35
CA THR A 25 4.68 -38.62 5.26
C THR A 25 3.98 -37.49 5.98
N THR A 26 3.03 -36.84 5.33
CA THR A 26 2.35 -35.63 5.81
C THR A 26 0.87 -35.65 5.39
N SER A 27 0.05 -34.81 6.03
CA SER A 27 -1.35 -34.63 5.60
C SER A 27 -1.49 -33.63 4.46
N THR A 28 -2.60 -33.68 3.71
CA THR A 28 -2.92 -32.74 2.61
C THR A 28 -2.92 -31.26 3.03
N SER A 29 -3.28 -30.97 4.29
CA SER A 29 -3.33 -29.61 4.84
C SER A 29 -2.04 -29.20 5.55
N ASP A 30 -1.00 -30.04 5.53
CA ASP A 30 0.26 -29.75 6.20
C ASP A 30 1.04 -28.67 5.41
N PRO A 31 1.63 -27.64 6.08
CA PRO A 31 2.53 -26.67 5.45
C PRO A 31 3.64 -27.30 4.60
N THR A 32 4.10 -28.50 4.98
CA THR A 32 5.09 -29.28 4.22
C THR A 32 4.62 -29.61 2.80
N VAL A 33 3.30 -29.78 2.61
CA VAL A 33 2.68 -30.03 1.30
C VAL A 33 2.32 -28.73 0.59
N ILE A 34 1.68 -27.81 1.30
CA ILE A 34 1.03 -26.64 0.67
C ILE A 34 1.94 -25.41 0.52
N GLU A 35 2.99 -25.30 1.35
CA GLU A 35 3.98 -24.21 1.34
C GLU A 35 5.36 -24.71 0.86
N LEU A 36 5.84 -25.84 1.40
CA LEU A 36 7.17 -26.39 1.09
C LEU A 36 7.20 -27.27 -0.15
N GLY A 37 6.04 -27.71 -0.66
CA GLY A 37 5.93 -28.42 -1.93
C GLY A 37 6.33 -29.89 -1.91
N PHE A 38 6.48 -30.54 -0.75
CA PHE A 38 6.69 -31.98 -0.66
C PHE A 38 5.38 -32.74 -0.91
N GLY A 39 5.48 -33.98 -1.39
CA GLY A 39 4.32 -34.86 -1.53
C GLY A 39 3.82 -35.39 -0.18
N GLN A 40 2.55 -35.78 -0.11
CA GLN A 40 1.96 -36.43 1.08
C GLN A 40 2.72 -37.67 1.54
N SER A 41 3.36 -38.37 0.60
CA SER A 41 4.26 -39.49 0.88
C SER A 41 5.37 -39.50 -0.14
N GLN A 42 6.61 -39.42 0.35
CA GLN A 42 7.80 -39.59 -0.47
C GLN A 42 8.79 -40.48 0.25
N THR A 43 9.51 -41.30 -0.51
CA THR A 43 10.59 -42.12 0.02
C THR A 43 11.75 -42.10 -0.95
N ALA A 44 12.91 -41.70 -0.45
CA ALA A 44 14.18 -41.81 -1.14
C ALA A 44 15.00 -42.95 -0.52
N ARG A 45 15.81 -43.59 -1.36
CA ARG A 45 16.77 -44.60 -0.94
C ARG A 45 18.17 -44.17 -1.34
N LYS A 46 19.14 -44.56 -0.54
CA LYS A 46 20.55 -44.39 -0.84
C LYS A 46 20.91 -45.23 -2.08
N ASP A 47 21.75 -44.68 -2.95
CA ASP A 47 22.28 -45.36 -4.14
C ASP A 47 23.81 -45.36 -4.10
N GLY A 48 24.39 -46.49 -3.67
CA GLY A 48 25.84 -46.64 -3.51
C GLY A 48 26.43 -45.60 -2.54
N THR A 49 27.15 -44.62 -3.08
CA THR A 49 27.75 -43.51 -2.32
C THR A 49 26.91 -42.23 -2.33
N THR A 50 25.76 -42.24 -3.00
CA THR A 50 24.83 -41.09 -3.07
C THR A 50 23.81 -41.22 -1.94
N PRO A 51 23.73 -40.27 -0.99
CA PRO A 51 22.76 -40.31 0.09
C PRO A 51 21.31 -40.25 -0.43
N ALA A 52 20.37 -40.79 0.35
CA ALA A 52 18.95 -40.62 0.06
C ALA A 52 18.55 -39.13 0.12
N SER A 53 17.94 -38.62 -0.94
CA SER A 53 17.47 -37.23 -1.01
C SER A 53 16.02 -37.11 -1.45
N LEU A 54 15.25 -36.28 -0.75
CA LEU A 54 13.89 -35.88 -1.12
C LEU A 54 13.91 -34.43 -1.61
N GLU A 55 13.26 -34.17 -2.72
CA GLU A 55 13.11 -32.82 -3.28
C GLU A 55 11.63 -32.42 -3.29
N SER A 56 11.36 -31.14 -3.06
CA SER A 56 10.02 -30.58 -3.25
C SER A 56 9.62 -30.69 -4.73
N GLY A 57 8.37 -31.08 -4.97
CA GLY A 57 7.82 -31.22 -6.32
C GLY A 57 7.51 -29.86 -6.97
N SER A 58 7.43 -28.80 -6.16
CA SER A 58 7.21 -27.44 -6.60
C SER A 58 8.20 -26.48 -5.93
N ASP A 59 8.35 -25.31 -6.53
CA ASP A 59 9.09 -24.21 -5.92
C ASP A 59 8.39 -23.75 -4.64
N LEU A 60 9.20 -23.26 -3.70
CA LEU A 60 8.76 -22.61 -2.49
C LEU A 60 7.84 -21.44 -2.84
N ARG A 61 6.71 -21.39 -2.15
CA ARG A 61 5.80 -20.26 -2.26
C ARG A 61 6.29 -19.12 -1.40
N GLU A 62 6.56 -17.98 -2.02
CA GLU A 62 6.72 -16.72 -1.29
C GLU A 62 5.37 -16.37 -0.65
N THR A 63 5.39 -16.07 0.66
CA THR A 63 4.18 -15.69 1.40
C THR A 63 4.21 -14.18 1.55
N VAL A 64 3.17 -13.49 1.08
CA VAL A 64 3.06 -12.03 1.20
C VAL A 64 2.16 -11.69 2.37
N GLY A 65 2.64 -10.86 3.30
CA GLY A 65 1.79 -10.33 4.38
C GLY A 65 1.43 -11.32 5.49
N ARG A 66 2.22 -12.39 5.68
CA ARG A 66 2.05 -13.28 6.84
C ARG A 66 2.57 -12.57 8.08
N LEU A 67 1.73 -12.48 9.10
CA LEU A 67 2.09 -11.86 10.37
C LEU A 67 2.64 -12.89 11.35
N SER A 68 3.68 -12.52 12.10
CA SER A 68 4.23 -13.35 13.17
C SER A 68 3.43 -13.25 14.47
N GLU A 69 2.77 -12.10 14.70
CA GLU A 69 1.90 -11.80 15.84
C GLU A 69 0.73 -10.91 15.41
N ASP A 70 -0.29 -10.76 16.25
CA ASP A 70 -1.40 -9.86 15.95
C ASP A 70 -0.90 -8.42 15.74
N ALA A 71 -1.36 -7.77 14.67
CA ALA A 71 -1.03 -6.38 14.36
C ALA A 71 -2.21 -5.48 14.71
N THR A 72 -1.94 -4.36 15.38
CA THR A 72 -2.95 -3.35 15.70
C THR A 72 -2.48 -1.97 15.26
N PHE A 73 -3.37 -1.23 14.60
CA PHE A 73 -3.21 0.19 14.36
C PHE A 73 -4.51 0.92 14.71
N THR A 74 -4.39 2.19 15.10
CA THR A 74 -5.51 3.04 15.48
C THR A 74 -5.77 4.05 14.37
N VAL A 75 -7.02 4.18 13.96
CA VAL A 75 -7.47 5.18 12.99
C VAL A 75 -8.25 6.26 13.71
N THR A 76 -8.01 7.52 13.38
CA THR A 76 -8.84 8.65 13.83
C THR A 76 -9.35 9.38 12.60
N MET A 77 -10.66 9.31 12.35
CA MET A 77 -11.34 9.98 11.24
C MET A 77 -11.68 11.42 11.65
N ASP A 78 -11.33 12.41 10.82
CA ASP A 78 -11.70 13.84 11.00
C ASP A 78 -11.43 14.40 12.42
N GLY A 79 -10.36 13.94 13.08
CA GLY A 79 -10.02 14.35 14.46
C GLY A 79 -11.00 13.84 15.53
N GLY A 80 -11.85 12.87 15.21
CA GLY A 80 -12.85 12.26 16.07
C GLY A 80 -12.28 11.27 17.09
N SER A 81 -13.09 10.26 17.44
CA SER A 81 -12.64 9.21 18.38
C SER A 81 -11.72 8.23 17.68
N ALA A 82 -10.65 7.82 18.36
CA ALA A 82 -9.74 6.80 17.89
C ALA A 82 -10.42 5.42 17.89
N VAL A 83 -10.24 4.67 16.80
CA VAL A 83 -10.78 3.33 16.59
C VAL A 83 -9.62 2.37 16.33
N ASP A 84 -9.55 1.30 17.12
CA ASP A 84 -8.51 0.27 16.96
C ASP A 84 -8.91 -0.77 15.92
N VAL A 85 -8.02 -1.02 14.97
CA VAL A 85 -8.14 -2.06 13.95
C VAL A 85 -7.17 -3.19 14.29
N LEU A 86 -7.72 -4.37 14.56
CA LEU A 86 -6.96 -5.58 14.91
C LEU A 86 -6.91 -6.55 13.72
N ILE A 87 -5.70 -6.79 13.20
CA ILE A 87 -5.42 -7.86 12.24
C ILE A 87 -4.82 -9.03 12.99
N ARG A 88 -5.54 -10.15 13.01
CA ARG A 88 -5.08 -11.35 13.71
C ARG A 88 -4.08 -12.12 12.87
N ALA A 89 -2.95 -12.53 13.46
CA ALA A 89 -1.92 -13.29 12.75
C ALA A 89 -2.47 -14.56 12.12
N ARG A 90 -3.31 -15.29 12.86
CA ARG A 90 -3.97 -16.51 12.36
C ARG A 90 -4.78 -16.30 11.08
N ALA A 91 -5.31 -15.10 10.84
CA ALA A 91 -6.07 -14.81 9.63
C ALA A 91 -5.17 -14.74 8.38
N THR A 92 -3.87 -14.54 8.58
CA THR A 92 -2.86 -14.54 7.51
C THR A 92 -2.24 -15.91 7.27
N GLU A 93 -2.55 -16.91 8.11
CA GLU A 93 -2.02 -18.27 7.98
C GLU A 93 -2.84 -19.14 7.04
N VAL A 94 -2.16 -19.99 6.25
CA VAL A 94 -2.85 -20.89 5.33
C VAL A 94 -3.51 -22.03 6.11
N GLY A 95 -4.83 -22.16 5.98
CA GLY A 95 -5.57 -23.37 6.38
C GLY A 95 -6.09 -23.43 7.81
N GLN A 96 -6.06 -22.33 8.57
CA GLN A 96 -6.63 -22.32 9.94
C GLN A 96 -8.10 -21.89 10.06
N ASP A 97 -8.70 -21.18 9.09
CA ASP A 97 -10.01 -20.54 9.34
C ASP A 97 -10.87 -20.24 8.09
N ASP A 98 -11.12 -21.21 7.19
CA ASP A 98 -11.88 -21.06 5.91
C ASP A 98 -11.47 -19.90 4.98
N THR A 99 -10.52 -19.07 5.40
CA THR A 99 -9.81 -18.06 4.66
C THR A 99 -8.54 -18.70 4.14
N ALA A 100 -8.38 -18.67 2.82
CA ALA A 100 -7.06 -18.85 2.24
C ALA A 100 -6.16 -17.78 2.87
N GLY A 101 -5.19 -18.19 3.70
CA GLY A 101 -4.22 -17.28 4.31
C GLY A 101 -3.54 -16.39 3.27
N SER A 102 -2.77 -15.41 3.73
CA SER A 102 -2.25 -14.38 2.84
C SER A 102 -1.15 -14.94 1.94
N LYS A 103 -1.47 -15.17 0.66
CA LYS A 103 -0.50 -15.64 -0.36
C LYS A 103 -0.10 -14.52 -1.30
N THR A 104 -0.96 -13.52 -1.45
CA THR A 104 -0.78 -12.38 -2.32
C THR A 104 -1.12 -11.10 -1.57
N ILE A 105 -0.69 -9.95 -2.11
CA ILE A 105 -1.11 -8.65 -1.58
C ILE A 105 -2.64 -8.48 -1.59
N ILE A 106 -3.34 -9.10 -2.55
CA ILE A 106 -4.81 -9.04 -2.62
C ILE A 106 -5.46 -9.82 -1.47
N ASP A 107 -4.87 -10.96 -1.08
CA ASP A 107 -5.34 -11.69 0.11
C ASP A 107 -5.15 -10.85 1.37
N LEU A 108 -4.00 -10.17 1.50
CA LEU A 108 -3.75 -9.25 2.61
C LEU A 108 -4.74 -8.09 2.61
N VAL A 109 -5.01 -7.47 1.45
CA VAL A 109 -6.02 -6.42 1.30
C VAL A 109 -7.37 -6.91 1.80
N ASN A 110 -7.82 -8.09 1.38
CA ASN A 110 -9.10 -8.65 1.83
C ASN A 110 -9.13 -8.88 3.35
N ILE A 111 -8.04 -9.37 3.93
CA ILE A 111 -7.91 -9.58 5.38
C ILE A 111 -7.99 -8.24 6.13
N VAL A 112 -7.28 -7.22 5.67
CA VAL A 112 -7.26 -5.89 6.29
C VAL A 112 -8.61 -5.19 6.08
N SER A 113 -9.23 -5.26 4.89
CA SER A 113 -10.58 -4.73 4.63
C SER A 113 -11.61 -5.32 5.58
N ARG A 114 -11.53 -6.63 5.85
CA ARG A 114 -12.41 -7.26 6.84
C ARG A 114 -12.14 -6.74 8.25
N ALA A 115 -10.87 -6.59 8.65
CA ALA A 115 -10.53 -6.04 9.96
C ALA A 115 -11.01 -4.59 10.14
N VAL A 116 -10.89 -3.76 9.09
CA VAL A 116 -11.42 -2.37 9.05
C VAL A 116 -12.95 -2.37 9.17
N THR A 117 -13.63 -3.27 8.46
CA THR A 117 -15.09 -3.42 8.55
C THR A 117 -15.53 -3.88 9.94
N ASP A 118 -14.84 -4.87 10.51
CA ASP A 118 -15.11 -5.40 11.86
C ASP A 118 -14.90 -4.33 12.94
N ALA A 119 -13.97 -3.39 12.72
CA ALA A 119 -13.75 -2.23 13.58
C ALA A 119 -14.82 -1.13 13.43
N GLY A 120 -15.74 -1.26 12.47
CA GLY A 120 -16.83 -0.31 12.22
C GLY A 120 -16.47 0.84 11.28
N LEU A 121 -15.33 0.77 10.59
CA LEU A 121 -14.85 1.82 9.66
C LEU A 121 -15.16 1.50 8.19
N GLY A 122 -15.89 0.41 7.92
CA GLY A 122 -16.10 -0.09 6.56
C GLY A 122 -16.86 0.87 5.64
N ASP A 123 -17.65 1.79 6.18
CA ASP A 123 -18.38 2.81 5.40
C ASP A 123 -17.52 4.05 5.13
N ASP A 124 -16.48 4.30 5.94
CA ASP A 124 -15.65 5.51 5.87
C ASP A 124 -14.27 5.26 5.26
N LEU A 125 -13.78 4.01 5.28
CA LEU A 125 -12.43 3.65 4.88
C LEU A 125 -12.43 2.47 3.91
N GLU A 126 -11.60 2.57 2.88
CA GLU A 126 -11.30 1.51 1.94
C GLU A 126 -9.83 1.10 2.04
N VAL A 127 -9.58 -0.20 1.86
CA VAL A 127 -8.22 -0.75 1.79
C VAL A 127 -7.97 -1.23 0.37
N GLY A 128 -6.88 -0.77 -0.20
CA GLY A 128 -6.37 -1.19 -1.51
C GLY A 128 -4.89 -1.52 -1.45
N SER A 129 -4.31 -1.72 -2.63
CA SER A 129 -2.86 -1.87 -2.76
C SER A 129 -2.31 -1.11 -3.95
N GLN A 130 -1.07 -0.66 -3.79
CA GLN A 130 -0.24 -0.12 -4.86
C GLN A 130 1.06 -0.92 -4.89
N GLY A 131 1.17 -1.85 -5.84
CA GLY A 131 2.22 -2.86 -5.83
C GLY A 131 2.11 -3.71 -4.56
N ASN A 132 3.17 -3.72 -3.74
CA ASN A 132 3.22 -4.46 -2.47
C ASN A 132 2.92 -3.59 -1.24
N HIS A 133 2.45 -2.36 -1.43
CA HIS A 133 2.06 -1.47 -0.35
C HIS A 133 0.55 -1.52 -0.12
N LEU A 134 0.14 -1.56 1.14
CA LEU A 134 -1.25 -1.30 1.53
C LEU A 134 -1.54 0.19 1.40
N VAL A 135 -2.69 0.52 0.84
CA VAL A 135 -3.18 1.89 0.72
C VAL A 135 -4.51 1.96 1.47
N LEU A 136 -4.62 2.91 2.38
CA LEU A 136 -5.88 3.25 3.03
C LEU A 136 -6.39 4.53 2.39
N THR A 137 -7.65 4.54 1.97
CA THR A 137 -8.29 5.69 1.34
C THR A 137 -9.61 5.96 2.05
N SER A 138 -9.86 7.22 2.40
CA SER A 138 -11.17 7.61 2.93
C SER A 138 -12.22 7.55 1.82
N LYS A 139 -13.44 7.19 2.20
CA LYS A 139 -14.62 7.24 1.33
C LYS A 139 -15.29 8.60 1.39
N ASP A 140 -16.16 8.86 0.42
CA ASP A 140 -16.92 10.11 0.27
C ASP A 140 -17.51 10.59 1.61
N GLY A 141 -17.24 11.85 1.96
CA GLY A 141 -17.77 12.50 3.16
C GLY A 141 -16.80 12.61 4.34
N THR A 142 -15.62 11.99 4.26
CA THR A 142 -14.53 12.19 5.23
C THR A 142 -13.52 13.19 4.66
N THR A 143 -13.04 14.13 5.48
CA THR A 143 -12.06 15.16 5.07
C THR A 143 -10.61 14.75 5.32
N GLY A 144 -10.38 13.76 6.17
CA GLY A 144 -9.08 13.14 6.36
C GLY A 144 -9.05 12.16 7.52
N PHE A 145 -7.93 11.47 7.69
CA PHE A 145 -7.72 10.57 8.80
C PHE A 145 -6.25 10.47 9.18
N THR A 146 -6.00 10.03 10.42
CA THR A 146 -4.66 9.69 10.89
C THR A 146 -4.59 8.22 11.27
N VAL A 147 -3.46 7.58 10.98
CA VAL A 147 -3.13 6.22 11.42
C VAL A 147 -1.98 6.29 12.41
N THR A 148 -2.18 5.73 13.59
CA THR A 148 -1.12 5.49 14.57
C THR A 148 -0.89 3.99 14.66
N ALA A 149 0.35 3.54 14.48
CA ALA A 149 0.70 2.13 14.51
C ALA A 149 1.78 1.83 15.54
N THR A 150 1.82 0.59 16.03
CA THR A 150 2.88 0.09 16.90
C THR A 150 3.19 -1.38 16.59
N GLY A 151 4.34 -1.87 17.06
CA GLY A 151 4.70 -3.29 16.97
C GLY A 151 4.63 -3.84 15.54
N THR A 152 3.94 -4.97 15.39
CA THR A 152 3.80 -5.72 14.13
C THR A 152 3.18 -4.90 12.99
N ALA A 153 2.31 -3.93 13.30
CA ALA A 153 1.76 -3.05 12.28
C ALA A 153 2.84 -2.15 11.63
N ILE A 154 3.89 -1.81 12.37
CA ILE A 154 5.05 -1.10 11.81
C ILE A 154 5.98 -2.08 11.08
N THR A 155 6.36 -3.18 11.74
CA THR A 155 7.45 -4.04 11.24
C THR A 155 7.05 -4.96 10.09
N GLU A 156 5.76 -5.31 9.98
CA GLU A 156 5.29 -6.32 9.02
C GLU A 156 4.18 -5.83 8.08
N LEU A 157 3.36 -4.85 8.49
CA LEU A 157 2.39 -4.20 7.59
C LEU A 157 2.94 -2.93 6.93
N GLY A 158 4.07 -2.42 7.42
CA GLY A 158 4.78 -1.29 6.81
C GLY A 158 4.20 0.09 7.12
N PHE A 159 3.34 0.22 8.14
CA PHE A 159 2.91 1.54 8.62
C PHE A 159 4.05 2.27 9.32
N ALA A 160 4.06 3.60 9.25
CA ALA A 160 4.85 4.41 10.16
C ALA A 160 4.14 4.54 11.52
N ALA A 161 4.88 4.93 12.56
CA ALA A 161 4.30 5.10 13.89
C ALA A 161 3.14 6.13 13.92
N LEU A 162 3.22 7.16 13.08
CA LEU A 162 2.15 8.10 12.82
C LEU A 162 2.15 8.49 11.34
N GLN A 163 0.98 8.46 10.72
CA GLN A 163 0.74 8.93 9.36
C GLN A 163 -0.55 9.74 9.33
N THR A 164 -0.56 10.80 8.53
CA THR A 164 -1.75 11.62 8.27
C THR A 164 -2.05 11.50 6.79
N ALA A 165 -3.28 11.17 6.45
CA ALA A 165 -3.76 11.21 5.07
C ALA A 165 -3.86 12.66 4.59
N ASN A 166 -3.69 12.87 3.29
CA ASN A 166 -3.92 14.15 2.64
C ASN A 166 -4.88 13.96 1.47
N SER A 167 -5.49 15.06 1.02
CA SER A 167 -6.32 15.15 -0.18
C SER A 167 -5.60 15.93 -1.28
N ASP A 168 -4.26 15.94 -1.25
CA ASP A 168 -3.46 16.76 -2.14
C ASP A 168 -3.43 16.14 -3.55
N ASP A 169 -4.12 16.75 -4.51
CA ASP A 169 -4.09 16.38 -5.93
C ASP A 169 -2.89 17.02 -6.65
N LEU A 170 -2.56 18.26 -6.27
CA LEU A 170 -1.47 19.03 -6.87
C LEU A 170 -0.60 19.66 -5.80
N VAL A 171 0.70 19.77 -6.09
CA VAL A 171 1.63 20.59 -5.32
C VAL A 171 2.15 21.70 -6.21
N ILE A 172 1.85 22.95 -5.87
CA ILE A 172 2.26 24.13 -6.63
C ILE A 172 3.38 24.86 -5.89
N TYR A 173 4.54 24.94 -6.54
CA TYR A 173 5.67 25.74 -6.08
C TYR A 173 5.62 27.11 -6.75
N ILE A 174 5.74 28.17 -5.95
CA ILE A 174 5.89 29.54 -6.42
C ILE A 174 7.32 30.04 -6.16
N SER A 175 7.71 31.07 -6.91
CA SER A 175 9.09 31.53 -7.02
C SER A 175 9.56 32.44 -5.88
N ASP A 176 8.65 32.88 -5.00
CA ASP A 176 8.95 33.76 -3.86
C ASP A 176 9.65 33.05 -2.68
N GLY A 177 9.82 31.73 -2.77
CA GLY A 177 10.45 30.91 -1.75
C GLY A 177 9.54 30.56 -0.57
N SER A 178 8.24 30.80 -0.68
CA SER A 178 7.24 30.30 0.28
C SER A 178 7.17 28.77 0.27
N ASN A 179 6.46 28.22 1.25
CA ASN A 179 6.07 26.82 1.19
C ASN A 179 5.15 26.59 -0.03
N PRO A 180 5.19 25.39 -0.64
CA PRO A 180 4.29 25.07 -1.73
C PRO A 180 2.84 25.03 -1.26
N TYR A 181 1.94 25.28 -2.20
CA TYR A 181 0.51 25.07 -2.02
C TYR A 181 0.18 23.60 -2.32
N TYR A 182 -0.44 22.94 -1.35
CA TYR A 182 -1.01 21.60 -1.49
C TYR A 182 -2.49 21.77 -1.81
N ILE A 183 -2.88 21.40 -3.02
CA ILE A 183 -4.19 21.70 -3.58
C ILE A 183 -5.04 20.43 -3.59
N ASP A 184 -6.19 20.53 -2.94
CA ASP A 184 -7.29 19.57 -3.02
C ASP A 184 -8.27 19.97 -4.14
N LEU A 185 -8.49 19.09 -5.11
CA LEU A 185 -9.43 19.28 -6.22
C LEU A 185 -10.69 18.43 -6.06
N ASP A 186 -10.88 17.75 -4.93
CA ASP A 186 -12.02 16.88 -4.69
C ASP A 186 -13.34 17.67 -4.77
N GLY A 187 -14.36 17.00 -5.31
CA GLY A 187 -15.67 17.60 -5.54
C GLY A 187 -15.76 18.53 -6.77
N ALA A 188 -14.66 18.83 -7.46
CA ALA A 188 -14.71 19.56 -8.72
C ALA A 188 -15.35 18.71 -9.83
N THR A 189 -16.47 19.18 -10.37
CA THR A 189 -17.20 18.50 -11.45
C THR A 189 -16.93 19.09 -12.83
N ASN A 190 -16.27 20.25 -12.89
CA ASN A 190 -15.94 20.94 -14.12
C ASN A 190 -14.70 21.83 -13.96
N VAL A 191 -14.12 22.27 -15.09
CA VAL A 191 -12.89 23.07 -15.13
C VAL A 191 -13.03 24.42 -14.41
N GLY A 192 -14.22 25.03 -14.40
CA GLY A 192 -14.46 26.26 -13.65
C GLY A 192 -14.27 26.05 -12.15
N GLN A 193 -14.83 24.98 -11.61
CA GLN A 193 -14.64 24.62 -10.19
C GLN A 193 -13.20 24.27 -9.86
N VAL A 194 -12.46 23.62 -10.78
CA VAL A 194 -11.02 23.40 -10.60
C VAL A 194 -10.26 24.72 -10.45
N ILE A 195 -10.57 25.72 -11.29
CA ILE A 195 -9.97 27.06 -11.21
C ILE A 195 -10.34 27.74 -9.89
N ASP A 196 -11.60 27.66 -9.47
CA ASP A 196 -12.08 28.26 -8.24
C ASP A 196 -11.39 27.65 -7.00
N LEU A 197 -11.24 26.32 -6.96
CA LEU A 197 -10.55 25.61 -5.87
C LEU A 197 -9.06 25.98 -5.78
N ILE A 198 -8.34 26.01 -6.91
CA ILE A 198 -6.93 26.42 -6.91
C ILE A 198 -6.80 27.88 -6.47
N THR A 199 -7.63 28.76 -7.02
CA THR A 199 -7.58 30.20 -6.71
C THR A 199 -7.87 30.44 -5.23
N GLY A 200 -8.88 29.75 -4.68
CA GLY A 200 -9.23 29.85 -3.26
C GLY A 200 -8.11 29.35 -2.33
N GLN A 201 -7.46 28.23 -2.68
CA GLN A 201 -6.39 27.64 -1.88
C GLN A 201 -5.04 28.37 -2.02
N THR A 202 -4.90 29.23 -3.02
CA THR A 202 -3.70 30.06 -3.25
C THR A 202 -3.92 31.52 -2.83
N GLY A 203 -4.89 31.79 -1.95
CA GLY A 203 -5.09 33.10 -1.32
C GLY A 203 -6.01 34.07 -2.07
N GLY A 204 -6.59 33.66 -3.19
CA GLY A 204 -7.58 34.45 -3.93
C GLY A 204 -9.02 34.21 -3.49
N SER A 205 -9.96 34.98 -4.02
CA SER A 205 -11.40 34.70 -3.89
C SER A 205 -11.89 34.01 -5.17
N GLY A 206 -12.05 32.69 -5.14
CA GLY A 206 -12.50 31.87 -6.29
C GLY A 206 -13.94 32.14 -6.72
N SER A 207 -14.19 33.30 -7.34
CA SER A 207 -15.48 33.64 -7.93
C SER A 207 -15.28 34.26 -9.32
N VAL A 208 -16.01 33.72 -10.29
CA VAL A 208 -16.06 34.19 -11.69
C VAL A 208 -16.86 35.51 -11.84
N ASP A 209 -17.29 36.15 -10.74
CA ASP A 209 -18.12 37.36 -10.74
C ASP A 209 -17.33 38.62 -10.30
N ASP A 210 -16.73 39.27 -11.30
CA ASP A 210 -16.29 40.69 -11.43
C ASP A 210 -15.59 41.42 -10.26
N THR A 211 -15.18 40.71 -9.21
CA THR A 211 -14.31 41.22 -8.13
C THR A 211 -13.26 40.18 -7.76
N LEU A 212 -12.48 39.74 -8.76
CA LEU A 212 -11.33 38.86 -8.56
C LEU A 212 -10.32 39.52 -7.62
N VAL A 213 -10.16 38.97 -6.42
CA VAL A 213 -8.89 39.07 -5.70
C VAL A 213 -8.02 37.93 -6.23
N PRO A 214 -7.03 38.19 -7.10
CA PRO A 214 -6.13 37.15 -7.57
C PRO A 214 -5.37 36.59 -6.39
N GLY A 215 -5.26 35.26 -6.33
CA GLY A 215 -4.33 34.60 -5.42
C GLY A 215 -2.88 34.79 -5.86
N ASP A 216 -1.99 34.13 -5.13
CA ASP A 216 -0.58 34.01 -5.48
C ASP A 216 -0.38 33.23 -6.78
N VAL A 217 -1.36 32.40 -7.15
CA VAL A 217 -1.41 31.68 -8.41
C VAL A 217 -2.66 32.10 -9.20
N ILE A 218 -2.46 32.58 -10.42
CA ILE A 218 -3.54 32.85 -11.37
C ILE A 218 -3.71 31.63 -12.28
N VAL A 219 -4.92 31.09 -12.34
CA VAL A 219 -5.26 29.95 -13.20
C VAL A 219 -6.33 30.35 -14.20
N GLU A 220 -6.06 30.13 -15.48
CA GLU A 220 -6.99 30.43 -16.56
C GLU A 220 -6.98 29.32 -17.62
N ILE A 221 -8.03 29.20 -18.42
CA ILE A 221 -8.00 28.35 -19.61
C ILE A 221 -7.10 29.05 -20.64
N ASN A 222 -6.18 28.31 -21.26
CA ASN A 222 -5.30 28.86 -22.27
C ASN A 222 -6.10 29.40 -23.49
N GLY A 223 -5.47 30.27 -24.29
CA GLY A 223 -6.14 30.88 -25.46
C GLY A 223 -6.60 29.88 -26.55
N TYR A 224 -6.24 28.61 -26.42
CA TYR A 224 -6.66 27.53 -27.32
C TYR A 224 -7.81 26.69 -26.77
N GLY A 225 -8.22 26.88 -25.51
CA GLY A 225 -9.27 26.09 -24.87
C GLY A 225 -8.87 24.63 -24.55
N THR A 226 -7.57 24.32 -24.51
CA THR A 226 -7.07 22.93 -24.43
C THR A 226 -6.31 22.60 -23.16
N ALA A 227 -5.94 23.61 -22.36
CA ALA A 227 -5.17 23.41 -21.14
C ALA A 227 -5.44 24.53 -20.13
N LEU A 228 -5.07 24.28 -18.87
CA LEU A 228 -4.93 25.31 -17.86
C LEU A 228 -3.56 25.99 -18.00
N LYS A 229 -3.55 27.31 -17.89
CA LYS A 229 -2.36 28.14 -17.78
C LYS A 229 -2.27 28.62 -16.34
N PHE A 230 -1.12 28.37 -15.73
CA PHE A 230 -0.77 28.84 -14.39
C PHE A 230 0.21 30.01 -14.52
N THR A 231 -0.05 31.09 -13.78
CA THR A 231 0.84 32.24 -13.68
C THR A 231 1.14 32.49 -12.22
N ASP A 232 2.41 32.47 -11.86
CA ASP A 232 2.89 32.89 -10.55
C ASP A 232 2.79 34.43 -10.45
N ASN A 233 1.93 34.91 -9.55
CA ASN A 233 1.66 36.32 -9.33
C ASN A 233 2.54 36.92 -8.22
N THR A 234 3.39 36.10 -7.60
CA THR A 234 4.32 36.51 -6.51
C THR A 234 5.70 36.87 -7.02
N PHE A 235 5.98 36.64 -8.31
CA PHE A 235 7.26 36.95 -8.92
C PHE A 235 7.57 38.45 -8.78
N GLN A 236 8.41 38.79 -7.81
CA GLN A 236 8.97 40.13 -7.72
C GLN A 236 10.07 40.25 -8.76
N THR A 237 9.82 41.02 -9.81
CA THR A 237 10.93 41.58 -10.58
C THR A 237 11.74 42.42 -9.59
N ASP A 238 13.04 42.12 -9.44
CA ASP A 238 13.92 43.02 -8.73
C ASP A 238 13.65 44.44 -9.28
N SER A 239 13.34 45.37 -8.38
CA SER A 239 13.25 46.75 -8.78
C SER A 239 14.65 47.12 -9.24
N ALA A 240 14.87 47.08 -10.56
CA ALA A 240 16.10 47.51 -11.18
C ALA A 240 16.37 48.91 -10.64
N GLY A 241 17.35 49.00 -9.73
CA GLY A 241 17.80 50.24 -9.17
C GLY A 241 18.18 51.14 -10.33
N ASP A 242 17.42 52.22 -10.47
CA ASP A 242 17.68 53.35 -11.35
C ASP A 242 19.12 53.85 -11.06
N PRO A 243 20.05 53.78 -12.03
CA PRO A 243 21.36 54.41 -11.88
C PRO A 243 21.28 55.95 -12.02
#